data_AF-A0A327J3V0-F1
#
_entry.id   AF-A0A327J3V0-F1
#
_cell.length_a   1.000
_cell.length_b   1.000
_cell.length_c   1.000
_cell.angle_alpha   90.00
_cell.angle_beta   90.00
_cell.angle_gamma   90.00
#
_symmetry.space_group_name_H-M   'P 1'
#
loop_
_entity.id
_entity.type
_entity.pdbx_description
1 polymer ?
#
loop_
_entity_poly.entity_id
_entity_poly.type
_entity_poly.pdbx_seq_one_letter_code
_entity_poly.pdbx_strand_id
1 'polypeptide(L)'
;MMKILNKLLKLNKKKESKPSVYDQIDNLFDDLTVDELSIKVGNDLVDFAEELCNRITQLRNDIADECGYIIPPVRILDDINMQENQFCIFVRNNPCRVGYVIPTLDEACEEIINELRDVCFEHIDVVFSTALTEKYIERASRNNGGLVYFVTHFLPVTGIKYVLTNLIKNGKSIKDIDNVFAQICEQASKDRDTCYLRNPKIVFERVNAEIK
;
A
#
# COMPACT_ATOMS: atom_id res chain seq x y z
N MET A 1 17.16 -41.06 41.88
CA MET A 1 15.92 -40.61 41.20
C MET A 1 16.14 -39.46 40.21
N MET A 2 16.82 -38.35 40.56
CA MET A 2 17.01 -37.19 39.65
C MET A 2 17.79 -37.47 38.35
N LYS A 3 18.70 -38.45 38.29
CA LYS A 3 19.44 -38.79 37.05
C LYS A 3 18.58 -39.44 35.96
N ILE A 4 17.54 -40.19 36.35
CA ILE A 4 16.59 -40.81 35.41
C ILE A 4 15.61 -39.74 34.91
N LEU A 5 15.18 -38.84 35.78
CA LEU A 5 14.33 -37.71 35.42
C LEU A 5 15.02 -36.77 34.41
N ASN A 6 16.31 -36.49 34.60
CA ASN A 6 17.10 -35.73 33.62
C ASN A 6 17.34 -36.49 32.31
N LYS A 7 17.34 -37.83 32.33
CA LYS A 7 17.44 -38.66 31.12
C LYS A 7 16.13 -38.66 30.34
N LEU A 8 14.99 -38.65 31.03
CA LEU A 8 13.64 -38.54 30.45
C LEU A 8 13.36 -37.12 29.90
N LEU A 9 13.78 -36.06 30.61
CA LEU A 9 13.71 -34.68 30.11
C LEU A 9 14.61 -34.44 28.89
N LYS A 10 15.77 -35.12 28.81
CA LYS A 10 16.63 -35.11 27.61
C LYS A 10 16.05 -35.89 26.42
N LEU A 11 15.19 -36.88 26.67
CA LEU A 11 14.48 -37.62 25.62
C LEU A 11 13.26 -36.85 25.08
N ASN A 12 12.75 -35.87 25.83
CA ASN A 12 11.63 -35.00 25.43
C ASN A 12 12.08 -33.62 24.92
N LYS A 13 13.40 -33.43 24.68
CA LYS A 13 13.84 -32.43 23.70
C LYS A 13 13.43 -32.94 22.33
N LYS A 14 12.18 -32.62 21.99
CA LYS A 14 11.57 -32.66 20.67
C LYS A 14 12.69 -32.48 19.65
N LYS A 15 12.96 -33.53 18.88
CA LYS A 15 13.77 -33.45 17.66
C LYS A 15 13.22 -32.24 16.91
N GLU A 16 14.01 -31.17 16.79
CA GLU A 16 13.81 -30.18 15.74
C GLU A 16 14.00 -30.97 14.45
N SER A 17 12.88 -31.50 13.92
CA SER A 17 12.83 -32.07 12.60
C SER A 17 13.34 -30.98 11.66
N LYS A 18 14.44 -31.25 10.96
CA LYS A 18 14.86 -30.39 9.85
C LYS A 18 13.61 -30.10 9.02
N PRO A 19 13.31 -28.82 8.71
CA PRO A 19 12.09 -28.46 7.99
C PRO A 19 12.00 -29.34 6.76
N SER A 20 10.83 -29.95 6.57
CA SER A 20 10.53 -30.77 5.41
C SER A 20 10.84 -29.97 4.15
N VAL A 21 11.14 -30.65 3.04
CA VAL A 21 11.27 -29.96 1.73
C VAL A 21 10.00 -29.16 1.44
N TYR A 22 8.83 -29.64 1.87
CA TYR A 22 7.57 -28.91 1.76
C TYR A 22 7.52 -27.65 2.66
N ASP A 23 7.98 -27.72 3.91
CA ASP A 23 8.03 -26.54 4.80
C ASP A 23 9.00 -25.47 4.27
N GLN A 24 10.10 -25.88 3.62
CA GLN A 24 11.05 -24.96 2.99
C GLN A 24 10.45 -24.31 1.73
N ILE A 25 9.66 -25.05 0.97
CA ILE A 25 8.93 -24.54 -0.19
C ILE A 25 7.86 -23.54 0.27
N ASP A 26 7.11 -23.84 1.33
CA ASP A 26 6.10 -22.93 1.87
C ASP A 26 6.73 -21.62 2.39
N ASN A 27 7.84 -21.70 3.14
CA ASN A 27 8.59 -20.50 3.54
C ASN A 27 9.10 -19.69 2.34
N LEU A 28 9.47 -20.34 1.24
CA LEU A 28 9.91 -19.65 0.02
C LEU A 28 8.74 -18.89 -0.64
N PHE A 29 7.51 -19.41 -0.56
CA PHE A 29 6.32 -18.69 -1.02
C PHE A 29 5.97 -17.50 -0.12
N ASP A 30 6.19 -17.62 1.19
CA ASP A 30 6.02 -16.51 2.14
C ASP A 30 7.02 -15.37 1.89
N ASP A 31 8.23 -15.70 1.40
CA ASP A 31 9.26 -14.72 1.02
C ASP A 31 8.98 -14.02 -0.33
N LEU A 32 7.99 -14.47 -1.13
CA LEU A 32 7.61 -13.82 -2.40
C LEU A 32 6.88 -12.48 -2.22
N THR A 33 7.10 -11.79 -1.09
CA THR A 33 6.57 -10.44 -0.90
C THR A 33 7.32 -9.46 -1.78
N VAL A 34 6.59 -8.82 -2.70
CA VAL A 34 7.11 -7.73 -3.51
C VAL A 34 6.81 -6.42 -2.80
N ASP A 35 7.84 -5.60 -2.65
CA ASP A 35 7.72 -4.28 -2.05
C ASP A 35 6.88 -3.36 -2.92
N GLU A 36 5.82 -2.76 -2.36
CA GLU A 36 4.95 -1.86 -3.11
C GLU A 36 5.71 -0.58 -3.50
N LEU A 37 6.50 -0.04 -2.57
CA LEU A 37 7.36 1.12 -2.76
C LEU A 37 8.73 0.90 -2.13
N SER A 38 9.79 1.21 -2.87
CA SER A 38 11.14 1.27 -2.33
C SER A 38 11.93 2.44 -2.90
N ILE A 39 12.87 2.95 -2.10
CA ILE A 39 13.79 4.01 -2.47
C ILE A 39 15.19 3.45 -2.28
N LYS A 40 15.96 3.39 -3.35
CA LYS A 40 17.39 3.09 -3.29
C LYS A 40 18.18 4.39 -3.21
N VAL A 41 19.13 4.44 -2.29
CA VAL A 41 19.97 5.61 -2.06
C VAL A 41 21.45 5.24 -2.15
N GLY A 42 22.27 6.16 -2.65
CA GLY A 42 23.73 6.07 -2.62
C GLY A 42 24.29 6.21 -1.19
N ASN A 43 25.59 5.90 -1.02
CA ASN A 43 26.23 5.82 0.29
C ASN A 43 26.16 7.13 1.11
N ASP A 44 26.28 8.30 0.48
CA ASP A 44 26.28 9.60 1.18
C ASP A 44 24.91 9.93 1.80
N LEU A 45 23.85 9.29 1.30
CA LEU A 45 22.48 9.51 1.74
C LEU A 45 22.04 8.55 2.85
N VAL A 46 22.89 7.57 3.22
CA VAL A 46 22.58 6.60 4.28
C VAL A 46 22.45 7.31 5.63
N ASP A 47 23.29 8.31 5.89
CA ASP A 47 23.22 9.14 7.11
C ASP A 47 21.89 9.92 7.20
N PHE A 48 21.20 10.10 6.08
CA PHE A 48 19.92 10.82 6.00
C PHE A 48 18.71 9.90 6.11
N ALA A 49 18.91 8.58 6.22
CA ALA A 49 17.81 7.60 6.19
C ALA A 49 16.81 7.79 7.33
N GLU A 50 17.27 8.15 8.54
CA GLU A 50 16.39 8.40 9.69
C GLU A 50 15.48 9.62 9.45
N GLU A 51 16.05 10.73 8.98
CA GLU A 51 15.29 11.93 8.68
C GLU A 51 14.33 11.71 7.49
N LEU A 52 14.76 10.98 6.47
CA LEU A 52 13.91 10.59 5.35
C LEU A 52 12.70 9.74 5.82
N CYS A 53 12.89 8.83 6.77
CA CYS A 53 11.77 8.07 7.37
C CYS A 53 10.77 8.98 8.09
N ASN A 54 11.26 9.96 8.84
CA ASN A 54 10.42 10.95 9.52
C ASN A 54 9.63 11.76 8.50
N ARG A 55 10.27 12.19 7.42
CA ARG A 55 9.64 12.99 6.38
C ARG A 55 8.63 12.20 5.53
N ILE A 56 8.90 10.92 5.24
CA ILE A 56 7.91 10.01 4.62
C ILE A 56 6.67 9.87 5.50
N THR A 57 6.86 9.82 6.83
CA THR A 57 5.74 9.71 7.77
C THR A 57 4.89 10.98 7.77
N GLN A 58 5.52 12.15 7.72
CA GLN A 58 4.83 13.44 7.57
C GLN A 58 4.07 13.49 6.23
N LEU A 59 4.74 13.18 5.11
CA LEU A 59 4.12 13.12 3.78
C LEU A 59 2.88 12.21 3.77
N ARG A 60 2.96 11.05 4.41
CA ARG A 60 1.84 10.10 4.50
C ARG A 60 0.65 10.73 5.24
N ASN A 61 0.88 11.45 6.33
CA ASN A 61 -0.17 12.12 7.08
C ASN A 61 -0.77 13.27 6.26
N ASP A 62 0.07 14.08 5.62
CA ASP A 62 -0.36 15.21 4.80
C ASP A 62 -1.28 14.74 3.65
N ILE A 63 -0.86 13.73 2.89
CA ILE A 63 -1.67 13.17 1.79
C ILE A 63 -2.95 12.51 2.30
N ALA A 64 -2.88 11.81 3.45
CA ALA A 64 -4.07 11.22 4.06
C ALA A 64 -5.07 12.30 4.50
N ASP A 65 -4.59 13.45 4.97
CA ASP A 65 -5.45 14.56 5.36
C ASP A 65 -6.01 15.36 4.18
N GLU A 66 -5.22 15.53 3.12
CA GLU A 66 -5.59 16.20 1.87
C GLU A 66 -6.66 15.42 1.11
N CYS A 67 -6.39 14.15 0.77
CA CYS A 67 -7.22 13.38 -0.16
C CYS A 67 -7.70 12.04 0.39
N GLY A 68 -7.29 11.64 1.60
CA GLY A 68 -7.67 10.35 2.18
C GLY A 68 -6.90 9.15 1.65
N TYR A 69 -5.90 9.36 0.79
CA TYR A 69 -5.00 8.31 0.30
C TYR A 69 -3.88 8.05 1.32
N ILE A 70 -3.68 6.79 1.70
CA ILE A 70 -2.62 6.38 2.62
C ILE A 70 -1.50 5.71 1.82
N ILE A 71 -0.32 6.35 1.77
CA ILE A 71 0.88 5.78 1.15
C ILE A 71 1.26 4.47 1.88
N PRO A 72 1.47 3.35 1.14
CA PRO A 72 1.92 2.10 1.74
C PRO A 72 3.32 2.20 2.37
N PRO A 73 3.81 1.16 3.06
CA PRO A 73 5.17 1.14 3.57
C PRO A 73 6.19 1.38 2.44
N VAL A 74 7.13 2.28 2.69
CA VAL A 74 8.24 2.60 1.77
C VAL A 74 9.50 2.01 2.36
N ARG A 75 10.18 1.12 1.63
CA ARG A 75 11.47 0.56 2.07
C ARG A 75 12.62 1.42 1.56
N ILE A 76 13.53 1.79 2.44
CA ILE A 76 14.77 2.47 2.07
C ILE A 76 15.87 1.41 1.99
N LEU A 77 16.58 1.38 0.88
CA LEU A 77 17.64 0.43 0.60
C LEU A 77 18.91 1.18 0.23
N ASP A 78 20.04 0.73 0.72
CA ASP A 78 21.35 1.16 0.25
C ASP A 78 21.75 0.38 -1.02
N ASP A 79 22.31 1.06 -2.00
CA ASP A 79 22.89 0.41 -3.18
C ASP A 79 24.30 0.95 -3.44
N ILE A 80 25.30 0.11 -3.13
CA ILE A 80 26.72 0.43 -3.25
C ILE A 80 27.11 0.70 -4.72
N ASN A 81 26.31 0.25 -5.69
CA ASN A 81 26.58 0.45 -7.11
C ASN A 81 26.08 1.80 -7.64
N MET A 82 25.29 2.54 -6.85
CA MET A 82 24.79 3.86 -7.24
C MET A 82 25.83 4.95 -6.99
N GLN A 83 25.68 6.08 -7.70
CA GLN A 83 26.52 7.25 -7.44
C GLN A 83 26.20 7.82 -6.04
N GLU A 84 27.20 8.45 -5.41
CA GLU A 84 27.17 8.91 -4.02
C GLU A 84 25.89 9.72 -3.67
N ASN A 85 25.49 10.64 -4.54
CA ASN A 85 24.35 11.53 -4.35
C ASN A 85 23.10 11.17 -5.17
N GLN A 86 23.02 9.92 -5.63
CA GLN A 86 21.92 9.45 -6.47
C GLN A 86 20.84 8.75 -5.63
N PHE A 87 19.58 8.96 -6.00
CA PHE A 87 18.48 8.15 -5.50
C PHE A 87 17.64 7.59 -6.66
N CYS A 88 16.94 6.49 -6.39
CA CYS A 88 16.05 5.86 -7.35
C CYS A 88 14.81 5.32 -6.63
N ILE A 89 13.63 5.72 -7.11
CA ILE A 89 12.34 5.30 -6.57
C ILE A 89 11.79 4.17 -7.43
N PHE A 90 11.40 3.09 -6.76
CA PHE A 90 10.85 1.88 -7.36
C PHE A 90 9.41 1.68 -6.91
N VAL A 91 8.57 1.28 -7.87
CA VAL A 91 7.20 0.81 -7.62
C VAL A 91 7.15 -0.65 -8.03
N ARG A 92 6.90 -1.57 -7.07
CA ARG A 92 6.91 -3.03 -7.32
C ARG A 92 8.16 -3.51 -8.07
N ASN A 93 9.34 -3.10 -7.60
CA ASN A 93 10.66 -3.38 -8.21
C ASN A 93 10.90 -2.79 -9.60
N ASN A 94 9.99 -1.97 -10.15
CA ASN A 94 10.23 -1.24 -11.39
C ASN A 94 10.77 0.16 -11.08
N PRO A 95 11.93 0.57 -11.64
CA PRO A 95 12.45 1.92 -11.45
C PRO A 95 11.53 2.93 -12.16
N CYS A 96 10.97 3.86 -11.40
CA CYS A 96 10.04 4.88 -11.89
C CYS A 96 10.72 6.25 -12.00
N ARG A 97 11.60 6.59 -11.05
CA ARG A 97 12.29 7.89 -11.01
C ARG A 97 13.73 7.71 -10.58
N VAL A 98 14.64 8.39 -11.26
CA VAL A 98 16.05 8.51 -10.88
C VAL A 98 16.35 9.99 -10.75
N GLY A 99 16.98 10.38 -9.65
CA GLY A 99 17.35 11.76 -9.39
C GLY A 99 18.70 11.87 -8.69
N TYR A 100 19.17 13.11 -8.60
CA TYR A 100 20.42 13.47 -7.95
C TYR A 100 20.14 14.60 -6.98
N VAL A 101 20.56 14.44 -5.74
CA VAL A 101 20.39 15.46 -4.72
C VAL A 101 21.71 16.18 -4.46
N ILE A 102 21.61 17.40 -3.95
CA ILE A 102 22.74 18.14 -3.41
C ILE A 102 22.91 17.71 -1.95
N PRO A 103 24.16 17.54 -1.43
CA PRO A 103 24.41 16.95 -0.11
C PRO A 103 23.99 17.80 1.12
N THR A 104 23.24 18.89 0.94
CA THR A 104 22.59 19.59 2.05
C THR A 104 21.44 18.74 2.57
N LEU A 105 21.55 18.25 3.82
CA LEU A 105 20.62 17.31 4.46
C LEU A 105 19.15 17.66 4.24
N ASP A 106 18.75 18.88 4.61
CA ASP A 106 17.33 19.28 4.58
C ASP A 106 16.80 19.36 3.15
N GLU A 107 17.58 19.90 2.22
CA GLU A 107 17.18 20.08 0.82
C GLU A 107 17.08 18.73 0.10
N ALA A 108 18.01 17.81 0.35
CA ALA A 108 18.00 16.47 -0.23
C ALA A 108 16.76 15.67 0.18
N CYS A 109 16.41 15.69 1.47
CA CYS A 109 15.23 15.01 1.98
C CYS A 109 13.94 15.57 1.37
N GLU A 110 13.81 16.90 1.28
CA GLU A 110 12.64 17.53 0.66
C GLU A 110 12.51 17.19 -0.82
N GLU A 111 13.61 17.19 -1.59
CA GLU A 111 13.60 16.84 -3.01
C GLU A 111 13.14 15.40 -3.22
N ILE A 112 13.70 14.44 -2.48
CA ILE A 112 13.31 13.01 -2.55
C ILE A 112 11.83 12.85 -2.21
N ILE A 113 11.32 13.60 -1.25
CA ILE A 113 9.93 13.52 -0.78
C ILE A 113 8.95 14.07 -1.81
N ASN A 114 9.31 15.18 -2.47
CA ASN A 114 8.52 15.73 -3.57
C ASN A 114 8.46 14.74 -4.74
N GLU A 115 9.59 14.16 -5.13
CA GLU A 115 9.63 13.14 -6.18
C GLU A 115 8.86 11.87 -5.79
N LEU A 116 8.94 11.45 -4.52
CA LEU A 116 8.14 10.34 -4.01
C LEU A 116 6.64 10.62 -4.09
N ARG A 117 6.22 11.83 -3.72
CA ARG A 117 4.83 12.28 -3.85
C ARG A 117 4.36 12.13 -5.29
N ASP A 118 5.12 12.67 -6.23
CA ASP A 118 4.78 12.66 -7.66
C ASP A 118 4.67 11.23 -8.19
N VAL A 119 5.66 10.38 -7.91
CA VAL A 119 5.65 8.96 -8.31
C VAL A 119 4.43 8.22 -7.73
N CYS A 120 4.04 8.50 -6.49
CA CYS A 120 2.87 7.88 -5.87
C CYS A 120 1.56 8.21 -6.60
N PHE A 121 1.40 9.46 -7.06
CA PHE A 121 0.20 9.88 -7.79
C PHE A 121 0.23 9.44 -9.26
N GLU A 122 1.39 9.54 -9.93
CA GLU A 122 1.58 9.06 -11.31
C GLU A 122 1.27 7.57 -11.44
N HIS A 123 1.71 6.76 -10.46
CA HIS A 123 1.57 5.31 -10.47
C HIS A 123 0.50 4.78 -9.50
N ILE A 124 -0.49 5.60 -9.13
CA ILE A 124 -1.46 5.25 -8.08
C ILE A 124 -2.24 3.96 -8.35
N ASP A 125 -2.50 3.59 -9.61
CA ASP A 125 -3.19 2.32 -9.93
C ASP A 125 -2.39 1.08 -9.48
N VAL A 126 -1.06 1.20 -9.45
CA VAL A 126 -0.15 0.12 -9.08
C VAL A 126 0.15 0.17 -7.58
N VAL A 127 0.39 1.37 -7.05
CA VAL A 127 0.70 1.61 -5.63
C VAL A 127 -0.53 1.33 -4.75
N PHE A 128 -1.73 1.73 -5.19
CA PHE A 128 -2.97 1.44 -4.49
C PHE A 128 -3.34 -0.04 -4.67
N SER A 129 -2.88 -0.90 -3.76
CA SER A 129 -3.08 -2.34 -3.87
C SER A 129 -4.50 -2.79 -3.49
N THR A 130 -4.82 -4.04 -3.86
CA THR A 130 -6.08 -4.68 -3.43
C THR A 130 -6.12 -4.81 -1.91
N ALA A 131 -4.98 -5.13 -1.27
CA ALA A 131 -4.86 -5.19 0.18
C ALA A 131 -5.13 -3.84 0.85
N LEU A 132 -4.68 -2.73 0.24
CA LEU A 132 -5.01 -1.40 0.73
C LEU A 132 -6.52 -1.15 0.61
N THR A 133 -7.13 -1.52 -0.53
CA THR A 133 -8.59 -1.39 -0.75
C THR A 133 -9.39 -2.14 0.32
N GLU A 134 -8.97 -3.36 0.66
CA GLU A 134 -9.59 -4.17 1.71
C GLU A 134 -9.55 -3.47 3.07
N LYS A 135 -8.44 -2.80 3.43
CA LYS A 135 -8.36 -2.00 4.66
C LYS A 135 -9.37 -0.86 4.70
N TYR A 136 -9.62 -0.19 3.57
CA TYR A 136 -10.67 0.84 3.48
C TYR A 136 -12.06 0.23 3.67
N ILE A 137 -12.32 -0.93 3.06
CA ILE A 137 -13.57 -1.67 3.19
C ILE A 137 -13.79 -2.11 4.65
N GLU A 138 -12.77 -2.66 5.30
CA GLU A 138 -12.82 -3.05 6.71
C GLU A 138 -13.10 -1.85 7.62
N ARG A 139 -12.46 -0.70 7.36
CA ARG A 139 -12.71 0.53 8.11
C ARG A 139 -14.17 0.97 7.98
N ALA A 140 -14.71 1.04 6.77
CA ALA A 140 -16.10 1.40 6.52
C ALA A 140 -17.07 0.38 7.15
N SER A 141 -16.71 -0.91 7.15
CA SER A 141 -17.53 -1.98 7.72
C SER A 141 -17.70 -1.87 9.24
N ARG A 142 -16.74 -1.25 9.95
CA ARG A 142 -16.85 -1.00 11.40
C ARG A 142 -17.92 0.06 11.71
N ASN A 143 -18.14 1.01 10.81
CA ASN A 143 -19.12 2.08 10.96
C ASN A 143 -20.49 1.65 10.41
N ASN A 144 -20.52 1.12 9.19
CA ASN A 144 -21.75 0.73 8.49
C ASN A 144 -21.54 -0.52 7.64
N GLY A 145 -21.58 -1.69 8.28
CA GLY A 145 -21.45 -2.99 7.60
C GLY A 145 -22.54 -3.26 6.56
N GLY A 146 -23.75 -2.70 6.76
CA GLY A 146 -24.85 -2.84 5.79
C GLY A 146 -24.52 -2.15 4.47
N LEU A 147 -23.95 -0.95 4.51
CA LEU A 147 -23.49 -0.23 3.31
C LEU A 147 -22.43 -1.04 2.56
N VAL A 148 -21.41 -1.51 3.26
CA VAL A 148 -20.30 -2.29 2.66
C VAL A 148 -20.80 -3.55 1.97
N TYR A 149 -21.78 -4.24 2.57
CA TYR A 149 -22.42 -5.40 1.93
C TYR A 149 -23.00 -5.05 0.56
N PHE A 150 -23.73 -3.94 0.44
CA PHE A 150 -24.27 -3.52 -0.85
C PHE A 150 -23.19 -3.08 -1.84
N VAL A 151 -22.18 -2.32 -1.41
CA VAL A 151 -21.07 -1.89 -2.29
C VAL A 151 -20.37 -3.10 -2.89
N THR A 152 -19.99 -4.06 -2.04
CA THR A 152 -19.29 -5.29 -2.46
C THR A 152 -20.17 -6.22 -3.29
N HIS A 153 -21.48 -6.13 -3.15
CA HIS A 153 -22.43 -6.85 -4.01
C HIS A 153 -22.49 -6.25 -5.41
N PHE A 154 -22.45 -4.91 -5.53
CA PHE A 154 -22.50 -4.23 -6.83
C PHE A 154 -21.15 -4.22 -7.56
N LEU A 155 -20.04 -4.08 -6.82
CA LEU A 155 -18.69 -3.96 -7.36
C LEU A 155 -17.74 -4.93 -6.64
N PRO A 156 -16.96 -5.73 -7.37
CA PRO A 156 -15.88 -6.50 -6.76
C PRO A 156 -14.80 -5.57 -6.22
N VAL A 157 -13.91 -6.06 -5.36
CA VAL A 157 -12.82 -5.27 -4.76
C VAL A 157 -11.97 -4.56 -5.82
N THR A 158 -11.75 -5.19 -6.97
CA THR A 158 -11.03 -4.57 -8.11
C THR A 158 -11.80 -3.41 -8.74
N GLY A 159 -13.13 -3.48 -8.78
CA GLY A 159 -14.00 -2.39 -9.24
C GLY A 159 -14.03 -1.23 -8.24
N ILE A 160 -14.08 -1.54 -6.94
CA ILE A 160 -13.98 -0.53 -5.89
C ILE A 160 -12.62 0.18 -5.96
N LYS A 161 -11.54 -0.59 -6.06
CA LYS A 161 -10.19 -0.07 -6.30
C LYS A 161 -10.18 0.89 -7.49
N TYR A 162 -10.73 0.47 -8.64
CA TYR A 162 -10.80 1.32 -9.83
C TYR A 162 -11.52 2.64 -9.58
N VAL A 163 -12.68 2.61 -8.90
CA VAL A 163 -13.42 3.84 -8.58
C VAL A 163 -12.59 4.75 -7.68
N LEU A 164 -12.01 4.22 -6.60
CA LEU A 164 -11.20 4.99 -5.66
C LEU A 164 -9.95 5.61 -6.31
N THR A 165 -9.19 4.84 -7.10
CA THR A 165 -7.99 5.37 -7.76
C THR A 165 -8.33 6.45 -8.77
N ASN A 166 -9.41 6.30 -9.53
CA ASN A 166 -9.83 7.32 -10.48
C ASN A 166 -10.41 8.56 -9.80
N LEU A 167 -11.08 8.44 -8.65
CA LEU A 167 -11.51 9.61 -7.87
C LEU A 167 -10.31 10.43 -7.43
N ILE A 168 -9.27 9.79 -6.88
CA ILE A 168 -8.04 10.47 -6.45
C ILE A 168 -7.34 11.15 -7.64
N LYS A 169 -7.23 10.47 -8.79
CA LYS A 169 -6.67 11.06 -10.01
C LYS A 169 -7.43 12.30 -10.52
N ASN A 170 -8.73 12.38 -10.24
CA ASN A 170 -9.56 13.54 -10.60
C ASN A 170 -9.59 14.60 -9.48
N GLY A 171 -8.70 14.50 -8.50
CA GLY A 171 -8.59 15.45 -7.39
C GLY A 171 -9.73 15.35 -6.36
N LYS A 172 -10.49 14.26 -6.36
CA LYS A 172 -11.58 14.04 -5.39
C LYS A 172 -11.03 13.40 -4.13
N SER A 173 -11.40 13.97 -2.98
CA SER A 173 -11.02 13.43 -1.68
C SER A 173 -11.85 12.18 -1.35
N ILE A 174 -11.17 11.11 -0.92
CA ILE A 174 -11.76 9.87 -0.43
C ILE A 174 -11.70 9.75 1.10
N LYS A 175 -11.42 10.86 1.81
CA LYS A 175 -11.29 10.90 3.28
C LYS A 175 -12.55 10.40 3.98
N ASP A 176 -13.72 10.81 3.48
CA ASP A 176 -15.01 10.31 3.94
C ASP A 176 -15.41 9.05 3.14
N ILE A 177 -14.79 7.93 3.51
CA ILE A 177 -15.02 6.65 2.83
C ILE A 177 -16.48 6.20 2.92
N ASP A 178 -17.17 6.54 4.01
CA ASP A 178 -18.57 6.17 4.22
C ASP A 178 -19.48 6.92 3.24
N ASN A 179 -19.25 8.22 3.04
CA ASN A 179 -19.96 8.99 2.02
C ASN A 179 -19.62 8.54 0.60
N VAL A 180 -18.34 8.28 0.29
CA VAL A 180 -17.94 7.76 -1.04
C VAL A 180 -18.65 6.45 -1.34
N PHE A 181 -18.69 5.53 -0.38
CA PHE A 181 -19.37 4.24 -0.53
C PHE A 181 -20.89 4.39 -0.63
N ALA A 182 -21.49 5.33 0.11
CA ALA A 182 -22.91 5.66 -0.03
C ALA A 182 -23.24 6.15 -1.44
N GLN A 183 -22.41 7.06 -1.99
CA GLN A 183 -22.54 7.54 -3.37
C GLN A 183 -22.39 6.42 -4.39
N ILE A 184 -21.40 5.53 -4.21
CA ILE A 184 -21.25 4.34 -5.06
C ILE A 184 -22.52 3.49 -5.04
N CYS A 185 -23.07 3.18 -3.87
CA CYS A 185 -24.30 2.41 -3.74
C CYS A 185 -25.50 3.07 -4.39
N GLU A 186 -25.69 4.37 -4.16
CA GLU A 186 -26.79 5.14 -4.74
C GLU A 186 -26.73 5.14 -6.27
N GLN A 187 -25.55 5.44 -6.84
CA GLN A 187 -25.36 5.52 -8.29
C GLN A 187 -25.38 4.15 -8.97
N ALA A 188 -24.92 3.10 -8.27
CA ALA A 188 -25.01 1.71 -8.72
C ALA A 188 -26.46 1.19 -8.75
N SER A 189 -27.33 1.69 -7.86
CA SER A 189 -28.74 1.29 -7.80
C SER A 189 -29.58 1.90 -8.93
N LYS A 190 -29.13 3.02 -9.54
CA LYS A 190 -29.81 3.67 -10.67
C LYS A 190 -29.72 2.87 -11.97
N ASP A 191 -28.76 1.95 -12.07
CA ASP A 191 -28.66 1.07 -13.24
C ASP A 191 -29.86 0.13 -13.30
N ARG A 192 -30.61 0.27 -14.40
CA ARG A 192 -31.77 -0.59 -14.73
C ARG A 192 -31.36 -1.96 -15.25
N ASP A 193 -30.06 -2.18 -15.46
CA ASP A 193 -29.54 -3.44 -15.96
C ASP A 193 -29.76 -4.56 -14.95
N THR A 194 -30.26 -5.70 -15.45
CA THR A 194 -30.58 -6.91 -14.69
C THR A 194 -29.35 -7.68 -14.19
N CYS A 195 -28.15 -7.23 -14.54
CA CYS A 195 -26.91 -7.82 -14.03
C CYS A 195 -26.75 -7.51 -12.54
N TYR A 196 -26.14 -8.40 -11.76
CA TYR A 196 -25.85 -8.12 -10.34
C TYR A 196 -24.57 -7.27 -10.19
N LEU A 197 -23.60 -7.46 -11.09
CA LEU A 197 -22.37 -6.69 -11.13
C LEU A 197 -22.51 -5.47 -12.03
N ARG A 198 -22.06 -4.33 -11.53
CA ARG A 198 -22.11 -3.04 -12.22
C ARG A 198 -20.78 -2.77 -12.92
N ASN A 199 -20.81 -2.01 -14.01
CA ASN A 199 -19.59 -1.60 -14.70
C ASN A 199 -18.88 -0.51 -13.87
N PRO A 200 -17.65 -0.76 -13.37
CA PRO A 200 -16.95 0.21 -12.53
C PRO A 200 -16.73 1.57 -13.21
N LYS A 201 -16.58 1.61 -14.54
CA LYS A 201 -16.39 2.85 -15.30
C LYS A 201 -17.61 3.75 -15.25
N ILE A 202 -18.78 3.18 -15.51
CA ILE A 202 -20.06 3.92 -15.51
C ILE A 202 -20.37 4.44 -14.10
N VAL A 203 -20.16 3.60 -13.09
CA VAL A 203 -20.35 3.99 -11.69
C VAL A 203 -19.39 5.13 -11.32
N PHE A 204 -18.12 5.02 -11.70
CA PHE A 204 -17.14 6.08 -11.47
C PHE A 204 -17.57 7.42 -12.11
N GLU A 205 -17.97 7.43 -13.39
CA GLU A 205 -18.38 8.66 -14.08
C GLU A 205 -19.52 9.38 -13.35
N ARG A 206 -20.50 8.63 -12.84
CA ARG A 206 -21.63 9.18 -12.08
C ARG A 206 -21.21 9.68 -10.71
N VAL A 207 -20.40 8.91 -9.99
CA VAL A 207 -19.92 9.29 -8.66
C VAL A 207 -19.02 10.53 -8.74
N ASN A 208 -18.16 10.63 -9.75
CA ASN A 208 -17.29 11.79 -9.98
C ASN A 208 -18.04 13.09 -10.26
N ALA A 209 -19.24 13.00 -10.85
CA ALA A 209 -20.11 14.16 -11.09
C ALA A 209 -20.78 14.68 -9.81
N GLU A 210 -20.97 13.83 -8.81
CA GLU A 210 -21.73 14.13 -7.59
C GLU A 210 -20.81 14.58 -6.45
N ILE A 211 -19.64 13.94 -6.34
CA ILE A 211 -18.62 14.33 -5.35
C ILE A 211 -17.98 15.64 -5.82
N LYS A 212 -18.07 16.69 -5.01
CA LYS A 212 -17.40 17.98 -5.28
C LYS A 212 -15.94 17.94 -4.89
#